data_AF-A0AAU1ELW6-F1
#
_entry.id   AF-A0AAU1ELW6-F1
#
_cell.length_a   1.000
_cell.length_b   1.000
_cell.length_c   1.000
_cell.angle_alpha   90.00
_cell.angle_beta   90.00
_cell.angle_gamma   90.00
#
_symmetry.space_group_name_H-M   'P 1'
#
loop_
_entity.id
_entity.type
_entity.pdbx_description
1 polymer ?
#
loop_
_entity_poly.entity_id
_entity_poly.type
_entity_poly.pdbx_seq_one_letter_code
_entity_poly.pdbx_strand_id
1 'polypeptide(L)'
;MTFDGTVPVIATHLGHLKAKGPPGPIWWRFGRAELQTLTDALTNTRDDYLARDEQRRQEREAAYALKDQAVRDELERWQESWACPSCGRDVTPVPTDTHVLRPVK
;
A
#
# COMPACT_ATOMS: atom_id res chain seq x y z
N MET A 1 6.99 28.16 -4.04
CA MET A 1 6.75 27.03 -4.97
C MET A 1 5.34 27.19 -5.51
N THR A 2 5.22 27.64 -6.76
CA THR A 2 3.95 27.73 -7.46
C THR A 2 3.49 26.33 -7.84
N PHE A 3 2.21 26.04 -7.66
CA PHE A 3 1.60 24.72 -7.82
C PHE A 3 1.32 24.38 -9.30
N ASP A 4 2.12 24.96 -10.21
CA ASP A 4 1.99 24.77 -11.65
C ASP A 4 2.27 23.31 -12.01
N GLY A 5 1.23 22.61 -12.50
CA GLY A 5 1.37 21.27 -13.07
C GLY A 5 0.63 20.14 -12.36
N THR A 6 -0.02 20.37 -11.20
CA THR A 6 -0.86 19.33 -10.58
C THR A 6 -2.32 19.49 -10.99
N VAL A 7 -2.82 18.55 -11.80
CA VAL A 7 -4.22 18.55 -12.28
C VAL A 7 -5.09 17.71 -11.34
N PRO A 8 -6.20 18.25 -10.79
CA PRO A 8 -7.15 17.47 -10.01
C PRO A 8 -7.91 16.49 -10.92
N VAL A 9 -7.99 15.23 -10.49
CA VAL A 9 -8.84 14.24 -11.16
C VAL A 9 -10.22 14.27 -10.50
N ILE A 10 -11.24 14.52 -11.31
CA ILE A 10 -12.64 14.55 -10.89
C ILE A 10 -13.46 13.59 -11.76
N ALA A 11 -14.50 13.02 -11.17
CA ALA A 11 -15.43 12.12 -11.84
C ALA A 11 -16.87 12.43 -11.44
N THR A 12 -17.83 12.04 -12.26
CA THR A 12 -19.26 12.08 -11.92
C THR A 12 -19.99 10.94 -12.62
N HIS A 13 -21.14 10.55 -12.09
CA HIS A 13 -22.01 9.59 -12.74
C HIS A 13 -22.94 10.27 -13.75
N LEU A 14 -23.12 9.67 -14.92
CA LEU A 14 -24.03 10.19 -15.95
C LEU A 14 -25.46 10.38 -15.45
N GLY A 15 -25.93 9.52 -14.54
CA GLY A 15 -27.26 9.67 -13.91
C GLY A 15 -27.40 10.97 -13.11
N HIS A 16 -26.35 11.38 -12.39
CA HIS A 16 -26.35 12.64 -11.66
C HIS A 16 -26.29 13.85 -12.58
N LEU A 17 -25.50 13.78 -13.65
CA LEU A 17 -25.47 14.79 -14.71
C LEU A 17 -26.86 14.99 -15.34
N LYS A 18 -27.57 13.90 -15.64
CA LYS A 18 -28.91 13.97 -16.23
C LYS A 18 -29.94 14.57 -15.27
N ALA A 19 -29.85 14.25 -13.97
CA ALA A 19 -30.82 14.67 -12.98
C ALA A 19 -30.62 16.11 -12.48
N LYS A 20 -29.36 16.54 -12.28
CA LYS A 20 -29.03 17.81 -11.60
C LYS A 20 -28.26 18.79 -12.49
N GLY A 21 -27.76 18.34 -13.64
CA GLY A 21 -26.91 19.12 -14.51
C GLY A 21 -25.49 19.34 -13.97
N PRO A 22 -24.57 19.86 -14.81
CA PRO A 22 -23.19 20.14 -14.42
C PRO A 22 -22.99 21.09 -13.22
N PRO A 23 -23.85 22.10 -12.98
CA PRO A 23 -23.69 23.00 -11.83
C PRO A 23 -23.99 22.34 -10.46
N GLY A 24 -24.66 21.19 -10.46
CA GLY A 24 -25.01 20.50 -9.22
C GLY A 24 -23.77 19.99 -8.46
N PRO A 25 -23.91 19.71 -7.14
CA PRO A 25 -22.87 19.07 -6.35
C PRO A 25 -22.82 17.57 -6.66
N ILE A 26 -22.32 17.25 -7.84
CA ILE A 26 -22.31 15.89 -8.41
C ILE A 26 -20.89 15.40 -8.71
N TRP A 27 -19.88 16.22 -8.45
CA TRP A 27 -18.50 15.97 -8.81
C TRP A 27 -17.77 15.35 -7.64
N TRP A 28 -17.21 14.17 -7.86
CA TRP A 28 -16.32 13.50 -6.92
C TRP A 28 -14.88 13.83 -7.28
N ARG A 29 -14.10 14.34 -6.32
CA ARG A 29 -12.67 14.56 -6.47
C ARG A 29 -11.92 13.43 -5.78
N PHE A 30 -10.97 12.82 -6.49
CA PHE A 30 -10.11 11.80 -5.89
C PHE A 30 -9.33 12.37 -4.70
N GLY A 31 -9.40 11.67 -3.56
CA GLY A 31 -8.84 12.12 -2.28
C GLY A 31 -9.82 12.88 -1.38
N ARG A 32 -11.08 13.06 -1.79
CA ARG A 32 -12.16 13.58 -0.93
C ARG A 32 -13.34 12.61 -0.91
N ALA A 33 -14.02 12.49 0.22
CA ALA A 33 -15.17 11.59 0.37
C ALA A 33 -16.49 12.21 -0.14
N GLU A 34 -16.57 13.53 -0.17
CA GLU A 34 -17.82 14.26 -0.44
C GLU A 34 -17.96 14.66 -1.91
N LEU A 35 -19.21 14.65 -2.38
CA LEU A 35 -19.60 15.24 -3.67
C LEU A 35 -19.59 16.76 -3.58
N GLN A 36 -19.03 17.40 -4.59
CA GLN A 36 -18.75 18.83 -4.64
C GLN A 36 -19.32 19.46 -5.90
N THR A 37 -19.42 20.78 -5.90
CA THR A 37 -19.62 21.53 -7.13
C THR A 37 -18.39 21.42 -8.02
N LEU A 38 -18.53 21.72 -9.31
CA LEU A 38 -17.40 21.65 -10.25
C LEU A 38 -16.26 22.58 -9.82
N THR A 39 -16.57 23.80 -9.40
CA THR A 39 -15.59 24.79 -8.95
C THR A 39 -14.82 24.32 -7.73
N ASP A 40 -15.52 23.77 -6.73
CA ASP A 40 -14.89 23.27 -5.51
C ASP A 40 -14.01 22.06 -5.79
N ALA A 41 -14.48 21.14 -6.65
CA ALA A 41 -13.73 19.96 -7.06
C ALA A 41 -12.46 20.31 -7.86
N LEU A 42 -12.46 21.41 -8.61
CA LEU A 42 -11.29 21.92 -9.34
C LEU A 42 -10.34 22.75 -8.45
N THR A 43 -10.78 23.20 -7.28
CA THR A 43 -9.96 24.04 -6.39
C THR A 43 -8.83 23.23 -5.76
N ASN A 44 -7.58 23.50 -6.13
CA ASN A 44 -6.43 22.76 -5.61
C ASN A 44 -5.63 23.62 -4.61
N THR A 45 -5.92 23.46 -3.31
CA THR A 45 -5.21 24.19 -2.26
C THR A 45 -3.93 23.47 -1.82
N ARG A 46 -3.02 24.20 -1.18
CA ARG A 46 -1.78 23.63 -0.60
C ARG A 46 -2.08 22.52 0.40
N ASP A 47 -3.11 22.70 1.22
CA ASP A 47 -3.46 21.76 2.29
C ASP A 47 -3.95 20.42 1.70
N ASP A 48 -4.68 20.46 0.59
CA ASP A 48 -5.09 19.26 -0.14
C ASP A 48 -3.90 18.46 -0.69
N TYR A 49 -2.83 19.15 -1.09
CA TYR A 49 -1.60 18.49 -1.52
C TYR A 49 -0.91 17.81 -0.35
N LEU A 50 -0.76 18.53 0.78
CA LEU A 50 -0.10 18.01 1.97
C LEU A 50 -0.85 16.80 2.54
N ALA A 51 -2.18 16.83 2.57
CA ALA A 51 -3.00 15.69 2.99
C ALA A 51 -2.75 14.45 2.12
N ARG A 52 -2.69 14.60 0.79
CA ARG A 52 -2.37 13.49 -0.12
C ARG A 52 -0.94 12.99 0.05
N ASP A 53 0.00 13.90 0.26
CA ASP A 53 1.39 13.51 0.45
C ASP A 53 1.60 12.74 1.75
N GLU A 54 0.94 13.18 2.82
CA GLU A 54 0.88 12.50 4.11
C GLU A 54 0.28 11.10 3.97
N GLN A 55 -0.88 10.97 3.30
CA GLN A 55 -1.50 9.67 3.06
C GLN A 55 -0.56 8.74 2.28
N ARG A 56 0.09 9.22 1.21
CA ARG A 56 1.09 8.41 0.47
C ARG A 56 2.28 8.03 1.35
N ARG A 57 2.66 8.86 2.31
CA ARG A 57 3.74 8.56 3.25
C ARG A 57 3.32 7.43 4.20
N GLN A 58 2.12 7.53 4.77
CA GLN A 58 1.54 6.49 5.64
C GLN A 58 1.38 5.15 4.92
N GLU A 59 0.90 5.14 3.68
CA GLU A 59 0.79 3.92 2.87
C GLU A 59 2.16 3.26 2.62
N ARG A 60 3.20 4.06 2.35
CA ARG A 60 4.58 3.55 2.22
C ARG A 60 5.10 3.01 3.54
N GLU A 61 4.90 3.72 4.64
CA GLU A 61 5.33 3.29 5.97
C GLU A 61 4.65 1.99 6.39
N ALA A 62 3.34 1.85 6.15
CA ALA A 62 2.61 0.61 6.38
C ALA A 62 3.16 -0.55 5.53
N ALA A 63 3.46 -0.30 4.25
CA ALA A 63 4.06 -1.30 3.38
C ALA A 63 5.47 -1.72 3.84
N TYR A 64 6.27 -0.76 4.33
CA TYR A 64 7.58 -1.07 4.92
C TYR A 64 7.45 -1.88 6.20
N ALA A 65 6.54 -1.50 7.11
CA ALA A 65 6.30 -2.23 8.35
C ALA A 65 5.89 -3.69 8.09
N LEU A 66 5.04 -3.95 7.09
CA LEU A 66 4.66 -5.31 6.69
C LEU A 66 5.85 -6.12 6.15
N LYS A 67 6.71 -5.51 5.34
CA LYS A 67 7.94 -6.17 4.85
C LYS A 67 8.89 -6.49 6.01
N ASP A 68 9.04 -5.56 6.93
CA ASP A 68 9.94 -5.71 8.08
C ASP A 68 9.44 -6.77 9.07
N GLN A 69 8.12 -6.93 9.21
CA GLN A 69 7.52 -8.07 9.91
C GLN A 69 7.82 -9.38 9.19
N ALA A 70 7.58 -9.47 7.88
CA ALA A 70 7.84 -10.69 7.11
C ALA A 70 9.31 -11.16 7.21
N VAL A 71 10.27 -10.23 7.17
CA VAL A 71 11.70 -10.56 7.35
C VAL A 71 11.99 -11.08 8.76
N ARG A 72 11.36 -10.51 9.79
CA ARG A 72 11.51 -10.98 11.18
C ARG A 72 10.92 -12.35 11.38
N ASP A 73 9.71 -12.59 10.89
CA ASP A 73 9.02 -13.88 10.97
C ASP A 73 9.82 -14.98 10.24
N GLU A 74 10.41 -14.63 9.09
CA GLU A 74 11.30 -15.52 8.36
C GLU A 74 12.56 -15.83 9.18
N LEU A 75 13.22 -14.83 9.76
CA LEU A 75 14.40 -15.01 10.60
C LEU A 75 14.12 -15.85 11.85
N GLU A 76 12.96 -15.67 12.48
CA GLU A 76 12.51 -16.47 13.63
C GLU A 76 12.33 -17.93 13.23
N ARG A 77 11.65 -18.20 12.10
CA ARG A 77 11.52 -19.56 11.56
C ARG A 77 12.89 -20.22 11.33
N TRP A 78 13.90 -19.47 10.87
CA TRP A 78 15.24 -20.01 10.69
C TRP A 78 15.96 -20.36 12.00
N GLN A 79 15.53 -19.79 13.14
CA GLN A 79 16.07 -20.08 14.47
C GLN A 79 15.35 -21.21 15.19
N GLU A 80 14.16 -21.62 14.74
CA GLU A 80 13.42 -22.74 15.32
C GLU A 80 14.11 -24.07 15.00
N SER A 81 14.61 -24.76 16.03
CA SER A 81 15.04 -26.16 15.92
C SER A 81 13.92 -27.11 16.33
N TRP A 82 13.80 -28.24 15.63
CA TRP A 82 12.89 -29.33 16.01
C TRP A 82 13.61 -30.66 16.14
N ALA A 83 13.13 -31.54 17.01
CA ALA A 83 13.69 -32.88 17.16
C ALA A 83 13.28 -33.78 15.99
N CYS A 84 14.24 -34.47 15.38
CA CYS A 84 13.97 -35.45 14.33
C CYS A 84 13.17 -36.63 14.89
N PRO A 85 11.97 -36.95 14.36
CA PRO A 85 11.13 -38.04 14.88
C PRO A 85 11.76 -39.44 14.72
N SER A 86 12.77 -39.59 13.85
CA SER A 86 13.45 -40.87 13.62
C SER A 86 14.65 -41.12 14.53
N CYS A 87 15.33 -40.08 15.01
CA CYS A 87 16.60 -40.24 15.73
C CYS A 87 16.81 -39.27 16.91
N GLY A 88 15.87 -38.35 17.15
CA GLY A 88 15.87 -37.43 18.28
C GLY A 88 16.90 -36.31 18.24
N ARG A 89 17.67 -36.16 17.14
CA ARG A 89 18.62 -35.05 16.97
C ARG A 89 17.89 -33.75 16.59
N ASP A 90 18.41 -32.63 17.06
CA ASP A 90 17.94 -31.30 16.67
C ASP A 90 18.22 -31.07 15.18
N VAL A 91 17.20 -30.59 14.48
CA VAL A 91 17.22 -30.21 13.07
C VAL A 91 16.95 -28.71 12.99
N THR A 92 17.81 -27.98 12.30
CA THR A 92 17.54 -26.60 11.90
C THR A 92 17.12 -26.56 10.43
N PRO A 93 16.18 -25.70 10.05
CA PRO A 93 15.79 -25.55 8.65
C PRO A 93 16.99 -25.04 7.83
N VAL A 94 17.33 -25.77 6.76
CA VAL A 94 18.38 -25.38 5.81
C VAL A 94 17.69 -24.86 4.54
N PRO A 95 18.13 -23.74 3.94
CA PRO A 95 17.53 -23.23 2.71
C PRO A 95 17.57 -24.29 1.60
N THR A 96 16.41 -24.57 1.02
CA THR A 96 16.20 -25.62 0.01
C THR A 96 17.05 -25.45 -1.26
N ASP A 97 17.68 -24.29 -1.43
CA ASP A 97 18.57 -23.95 -2.56
C ASP A 97 20.03 -24.41 -2.38
N THR A 98 20.30 -25.27 -1.40
CA THR A 98 21.60 -25.93 -1.26
C THR A 98 21.47 -27.44 -1.36
N HIS A 99 21.11 -27.92 -2.56
CA HIS A 99 21.56 -29.25 -3.00
C HIS A 99 23.08 -29.23 -3.21
N VAL A 100 23.83 -29.21 -2.10
CA VAL A 100 25.24 -29.62 -2.10
C VAL A 100 25.33 -30.87 -1.23
N LEU A 101 24.92 -31.99 -1.81
CA LEU A 101 25.39 -33.30 -1.36
C LEU A 101 26.91 -33.31 -1.54
N ARG A 102 27.68 -33.07 -0.48
CA ARG A 102 29.10 -33.45 -0.45
C ARG A 102 29.16 -34.97 -0.25
N PRO A 103 29.95 -35.70 -1.06
CA PRO A 103 30.08 -37.14 -0.87
C PRO A 103 30.90 -37.39 0.41
N VAL A 104 30.43 -38.32 1.23
CA VAL A 104 31.25 -38.96 2.26
C VAL A 104 32.03 -40.07 1.57
N LYS A 105 33.35 -40.07 1.80
CA LYS A 105 34.35 -41.02 1.28
C LYS A 105 34.00 -42.48 1.51
#